data_AF-A0A960QRB3-F1
#
_entry.id   AF-A0A960QRB3-F1
#
_cell.length_a   1.000
_cell.length_b   1.000
_cell.length_c   1.000
_cell.angle_alpha   90.00
_cell.angle_beta   90.00
_cell.angle_gamma   90.00
#
_symmetry.space_group_name_H-M   'P 1'
#
loop_
_entity.id
_entity.type
_entity.pdbx_description
1 polymer ?
#
loop_
_entity_poly.entity_id
_entity_poly.type
_entity_poly.pdbx_seq_one_letter_code
_entity_poly.pdbx_strand_id
1 'polypeptide(L)'
;MTRAQTRVELLVNLNSASATDLAQLPGIGPVLARRIIDHRPYARVNDLADVPGVGPLRIQKLEALVTTVPSNTENTVSGFPN
;
A
#
# COMPACT_ATOMS: atom_id res chain seq x y z
N MET A 1 0.50 -16.44 -25.78
CA MET A 1 1.78 -16.83 -25.13
C MET A 1 2.36 -15.59 -24.48
N THR A 2 1.95 -15.25 -23.26
CA THR A 2 2.34 -13.99 -22.61
C THR A 2 3.53 -14.24 -21.69
N ARG A 3 4.66 -13.61 -22.02
CA ARG A 3 5.86 -13.54 -21.16
C ARG A 3 5.91 -12.18 -20.48
N ALA A 4 6.45 -12.21 -19.26
CA ALA A 4 6.96 -11.08 -18.47
C ALA A 4 5.86 -10.19 -17.86
N GLN A 5 5.95 -9.72 -16.62
CA GLN A 5 7.12 -9.33 -15.86
C GLN A 5 6.91 -9.59 -14.36
N THR A 6 7.69 -10.50 -13.76
CA THR A 6 7.87 -10.55 -12.31
C THR A 6 8.79 -9.39 -11.93
N ARG A 7 8.26 -8.16 -11.88
CA ARG A 7 8.95 -7.13 -11.14
C ARG A 7 8.62 -7.43 -9.68
N VAL A 8 9.62 -7.92 -8.95
CA VAL A 8 9.51 -8.12 -7.50
C VAL A 8 9.14 -6.75 -6.93
N GLU A 9 7.87 -6.53 -6.65
CA GLU A 9 7.42 -5.26 -6.08
C GLU A 9 7.94 -5.25 -4.64
N LEU A 10 9.07 -4.58 -4.42
CA LEU A 10 9.61 -4.34 -3.07
C LEU A 10 8.67 -3.52 -2.17
N LEU A 11 7.45 -3.20 -2.65
CA LEU A 11 6.49 -2.37 -1.95
C LEU A 11 5.60 -3.22 -1.04
N VAL A 12 5.46 -2.78 0.20
CA VAL A 12 4.64 -3.45 1.21
C VAL A 12 3.17 -3.14 0.93
N ASN A 13 2.36 -4.17 0.71
CA ASN A 13 0.92 -4.02 0.45
C ASN A 13 0.15 -3.73 1.74
N LEU A 14 -0.42 -2.53 1.95
CA LEU A 14 -1.09 -2.18 3.22
C LEU A 14 -2.29 -3.09 3.55
N ASN A 15 -3.01 -3.56 2.53
CA ASN A 15 -4.17 -4.42 2.65
C ASN A 15 -3.82 -5.90 2.94
N SER A 16 -2.60 -6.34 2.60
CA SER A 16 -2.19 -7.76 2.69
C SER A 16 -0.96 -8.00 3.58
N ALA A 17 -0.21 -6.94 3.92
CA ALA A 17 1.02 -7.02 4.69
C ALA A 17 0.80 -7.56 6.10
N SER A 18 1.81 -8.22 6.65
CA SER A 18 1.74 -8.68 8.04
C SER A 18 2.04 -7.53 9.00
N ALA A 19 1.68 -7.71 10.29
CA ALA A 19 2.00 -6.75 11.33
C ALA A 19 3.52 -6.50 11.43
N THR A 20 4.32 -7.53 11.18
CA THR A 20 5.78 -7.46 11.17
C THR A 20 6.31 -6.60 10.02
N ASP A 21 5.83 -6.82 8.79
CA ASP A 21 6.23 -6.01 7.62
C ASP A 21 5.89 -4.54 7.82
N LEU A 22 4.68 -4.26 8.32
CA LEU A 22 4.26 -2.89 8.63
C LEU A 22 5.11 -2.30 9.76
N ALA A 23 5.46 -3.07 10.78
CA ALA A 23 6.32 -2.61 11.89
C ALA A 23 7.79 -2.42 11.50
N GLN A 24 8.24 -2.96 10.36
CA GLN A 24 9.56 -2.68 9.80
C GLN A 24 9.62 -1.32 9.10
N LEU A 25 8.47 -0.70 8.85
CA LEU A 25 8.42 0.59 8.18
C LEU A 25 8.86 1.73 9.12
N PRO A 26 9.63 2.71 8.61
CA PRO A 26 10.17 3.78 9.44
C PRO A 26 9.05 4.64 10.03
N GLY A 27 8.89 4.56 11.35
CA GLY A 27 7.88 5.31 12.10
C GLY A 27 6.56 4.57 12.31
N ILE A 28 6.43 3.33 11.84
CA ILE A 28 5.33 2.42 12.18
C ILE A 28 5.87 1.41 13.19
N GLY A 29 5.46 1.53 14.45
CA GLY A 29 5.75 0.53 15.47
C GLY A 29 4.76 -0.63 15.47
N PRO A 30 4.99 -1.69 16.28
CA PRO A 30 4.08 -2.85 16.37
C PRO A 30 2.65 -2.46 16.78
N VAL A 31 2.50 -1.39 17.57
CA VAL A 31 1.18 -0.85 17.96
C VAL A 31 0.47 -0.20 16.77
N LEU A 32 1.18 0.59 15.96
CA LEU A 32 0.62 1.22 14.78
C LEU A 32 0.32 0.19 13.69
N ALA A 33 1.22 -0.77 13.47
CA ALA A 33 1.01 -1.87 12.53
C ALA A 33 -0.30 -2.64 12.82
N ARG A 34 -0.58 -2.89 14.09
CA ARG A 34 -1.82 -3.55 14.53
C ARG A 34 -3.05 -2.69 14.21
N ARG A 35 -2.99 -1.39 14.51
CA ARG A 35 -4.06 -0.43 14.15
C ARG A 35 -4.26 -0.35 12.65
N ILE A 36 -3.18 -0.40 11.89
CA ILE A 36 -3.26 -0.38 10.43
C ILE A 36 -4.02 -1.62 9.94
N ILE A 37 -3.74 -2.80 10.49
CA ILE A 37 -4.48 -4.02 10.13
C ILE A 37 -5.96 -3.94 10.54
N ASP A 38 -6.24 -3.37 11.72
CA ASP A 38 -7.58 -3.21 12.25
C ASP A 38 -8.44 -2.25 11.41
N HIS A 39 -7.84 -1.17 10.90
CA HIS A 39 -8.49 -0.16 10.05
C HIS A 39 -8.64 -0.56 8.57
N ARG A 40 -8.35 -1.81 8.20
CA ARG A 40 -8.56 -2.27 6.82
C ARG A 40 -10.05 -2.25 6.44
N PRO A 41 -10.37 -2.04 5.15
CA PRO A 41 -9.46 -1.90 4.00
C PRO A 41 -9.05 -0.45 3.68
N TYR A 42 -7.86 -0.27 3.11
CA TYR A 42 -7.37 1.01 2.60
C TYR A 42 -7.55 1.14 1.10
N ALA A 43 -8.18 2.23 0.67
CA ALA A 43 -8.31 2.55 -0.75
C ALA A 43 -7.03 3.21 -1.33
N ARG A 44 -6.31 3.99 -0.51
CA ARG A 44 -5.10 4.73 -0.90
C ARG A 44 -4.14 4.84 0.29
N VAL A 45 -2.87 5.14 0.02
CA VAL A 45 -1.87 5.30 1.10
C VAL A 45 -2.22 6.46 2.03
N ASN A 46 -2.83 7.53 1.51
CA ASN A 46 -3.27 8.67 2.30
C ASN A 46 -4.36 8.34 3.34
N ASP A 47 -5.06 7.22 3.16
CA ASP A 47 -6.10 6.73 4.07
C ASP A 47 -5.52 6.30 5.44
N LEU A 48 -4.20 6.01 5.47
CA LEU A 48 -3.45 5.86 6.72
C LEU A 48 -3.51 7.11 7.62
N ALA A 49 -3.83 8.30 7.09
CA ALA A 49 -3.96 9.52 7.89
C ALA A 49 -5.12 9.47 8.89
N ASP A 50 -6.12 8.62 8.62
CA ASP A 50 -7.24 8.39 9.53
C ASP A 50 -6.85 7.55 10.75
N VAL A 51 -5.73 6.81 10.65
CA VAL A 51 -5.25 5.95 11.74
C VAL A 51 -4.58 6.82 12.82
N PRO A 52 -5.11 6.83 14.06
CA PRO A 52 -4.57 7.64 15.13
C PRO A 52 -3.12 7.27 15.45
N GLY A 53 -2.22 8.23 15.24
CA GLY A 53 -0.77 8.09 15.41
C GLY A 53 0.02 7.93 14.11
N VAL A 54 -0.64 7.76 12.96
CA VAL A 54 0.00 7.85 11.64
C VAL A 54 -0.15 9.28 11.11
N GLY A 55 0.94 10.03 11.14
CA GLY A 55 0.96 11.42 10.68
C GLY A 55 1.34 11.54 9.20
N PRO A 56 1.05 12.69 8.55
CA PRO A 56 1.35 12.93 7.14
C PRO A 56 2.84 12.79 6.81
N LEU A 57 3.72 13.15 7.76
CA LEU A 57 5.17 13.00 7.62
C LEU A 57 5.61 11.53 7.50
N ARG A 58 4.87 10.61 8.15
CA ARG A 58 5.10 9.17 8.04
C ARG A 58 4.56 8.69 6.70
N ILE A 59 3.34 9.08 6.35
CA ILE A 59 2.67 8.69 5.10
C ILE A 59 3.52 9.04 3.88
N GLN A 60 4.10 10.24 3.81
CA GLN A 60 5.00 10.59 2.69
C GLN A 60 6.21 9.66 2.57
N LYS A 61 6.80 9.24 3.69
CA LYS A 61 7.91 8.27 3.69
C LYS A 61 7.45 6.87 3.33
N LEU A 62 6.24 6.52 3.73
CA LEU A 62 5.62 5.23 3.45
C LEU A 62 5.14 5.14 2.00
N GLU A 63 4.64 6.21 1.39
CA GLU A 63 4.13 6.24 0.01
C GLU A 63 5.17 5.76 -1.00
N ALA A 64 6.47 6.00 -0.75
CA ALA A 64 7.54 5.50 -1.59
C ALA A 64 7.85 4.00 -1.38
N LEU A 65 7.33 3.38 -0.31
CA LEU A 65 7.65 2.03 0.16
C LEU A 65 6.43 1.10 0.26
N VAL A 66 5.21 1.61 0.11
CA VAL A 66 3.96 0.86 0.30
C VAL A 66 3.01 1.04 -0.88
N THR A 67 2.11 0.07 -1.07
CA THR A 67 1.05 0.13 -2.09
C THR A 67 -0.28 -0.35 -1.52
N THR A 68 -1.40 0.11 -2.10
CA THR A 68 -2.77 -0.29 -1.74
C THR A 68 -3.48 -1.08 -2.83
N VAL A 69 -2.93 -1.07 -4.04
CA VAL A 69 -3.52 -1.75 -5.19
C VAL A 69 -2.87 -3.13 -5.37
N PRO A 70 -3.64 -4.21 -5.56
CA PRO A 70 -3.12 -5.33 -6.31
C PRO A 70 -2.89 -4.82 -7.74
N SER A 71 -1.68 -4.99 -8.25
CA SER A 71 -1.21 -4.53 -9.56
C SER A 71 -1.89 -5.27 -10.72
N ASN A 72 -3.23 -5.26 -10.76
CA ASN A 72 -4.07 -5.76 -11.83
C ASN A 72 -5.17 -4.74 -12.16
N THR A 73 -4.78 -3.51 -12.49
CA THR A 73 -5.60 -2.63 -13.33
C THR A 73 -5.23 -2.86 -14.79
N GLU A 74 -5.62 -4.02 -15.32
CA GLU A 74 -6.12 -4.06 -16.69
C GLU A 74 -7.42 -3.23 -16.72
N ASN A 75 -7.33 -1.92 -16.92
CA ASN A 75 -8.37 -1.15 -17.62
C ASN A 75 -8.00 0.33 -17.76
N THR A 76 -7.31 0.65 -18.84
CA THR A 76 -7.63 1.85 -19.62
C THR A 76 -7.61 1.47 -21.09
N VAL A 77 -8.66 0.76 -21.53
CA VAL A 77 -9.10 0.86 -22.93
C VAL A 77 -9.60 2.28 -23.15
N SER A 78 -8.69 3.22 -23.34
CA SER A 78 -9.00 4.61 -23.64
C SER A 78 -8.19 5.01 -24.87
N GLY A 79 -8.82 4.84 -26.03
CA GLY A 79 -8.24 4.93 -27.37
C GLY A 79 -8.40 3.57 -28.04
N PHE A 80 -9.40 3.32 -28.88
CA PHE A 80 -9.72 4.07 -30.09
C PHE A 80 -11.24 4.17 -30.32
N PRO A 81 -11.78 5.34 -30.71
CA PRO A 81 -13.16 5.44 -31.20
C PRO A 81 -13.29 4.70 -32.55
N ASN A 82 -14.47 4.10 -32.79
CA ASN A 82 -14.86 3.44 -34.04
C ASN A 82 -14.65 4.33 -35.27
#